data_AF-A0A381RUW3-F1
#
_entry.id   AF-A0A381RUW3-F1
#
_cell.length_a   1.000
_cell.length_b   1.000
_cell.length_c   1.000
_cell.angle_alpha   90.00
_cell.angle_beta   90.00
_cell.angle_gamma   90.00
#
_symmetry.space_group_name_H-M   'P 1'
#
loop_
_entity.id
_entity.type
_entity.pdbx_description
1 polymer ?
#
loop_
_entity_poly.entity_id
_entity_poly.type
_entity_poly.pdbx_seq_one_letter_code
_entity_poly.pdbx_strand_id
1 'polypeptide(L)'
;MICFGTWGLLSSVFPAMSAEIFLGMIFPWIIFLFSVSITRSLHKKNSSNITKYFSFSILMKMVVYGIIIIAIFTFISFNPTPFIISFTSYYLTLHLTEAFIIRSFINNN
;
A
#
# COMPACT_ATOMS: atom_id res chain seq x y z
N MET A 1 -2.75 -9.37 -8.29
CA MET A 1 -2.50 -10.83 -8.35
C MET A 1 -1.36 -11.25 -7.42
N ILE A 2 -0.20 -10.58 -7.43
CA ILE A 2 0.96 -10.94 -6.59
C ILE A 2 0.67 -10.85 -5.08
N CYS A 3 -0.06 -9.83 -4.61
CA CYS A 3 -0.43 -9.69 -3.18
C CYS A 3 -1.26 -10.88 -2.68
N PHE A 4 -2.37 -11.19 -3.35
CA PHE A 4 -3.20 -12.35 -2.98
C PHE A 4 -2.46 -13.69 -3.11
N GLY A 5 -1.57 -13.83 -4.08
CA GLY A 5 -0.75 -15.04 -4.22
C GLY A 5 0.24 -15.23 -3.06
N THR A 6 0.95 -14.17 -2.67
CA THR A 6 1.89 -14.21 -1.55
C THR A 6 1.17 -14.41 -0.21
N TRP A 7 0.03 -13.75 -0.01
CA TRP A 7 -0.82 -14.01 1.16
C TRP A 7 -1.34 -15.45 1.20
N GLY A 8 -1.83 -15.99 0.07
CA GLY A 8 -2.34 -17.36 0.00
C GLY A 8 -1.26 -18.41 0.29
N LEU A 9 -0.02 -18.18 -0.14
CA LEU A 9 1.11 -19.04 0.22
C LEU A 9 1.42 -18.94 1.72
N LEU A 10 1.53 -17.73 2.26
CA LEU A 10 1.82 -17.52 3.69
C LEU A 10 0.71 -18.06 4.60
N SER A 11 -0.56 -17.97 4.20
CA SER A 11 -1.69 -18.49 4.97
C SER A 11 -1.72 -20.01 4.99
N SER A 12 -1.20 -20.68 3.95
CA SER A 12 -1.07 -22.14 3.94
C SER A 12 -0.01 -22.65 4.92
N VAL A 13 1.09 -21.90 5.09
CA VAL A 13 2.19 -22.23 6.02
C VAL A 13 1.85 -21.80 7.45
N PHE A 14 1.21 -20.64 7.62
CA PHE A 14 0.88 -20.05 8.91
C PHE A 14 -0.62 -19.73 9.03
N PRO A 15 -1.49 -20.74 9.13
CA PRO A 15 -2.94 -20.55 9.11
C PRO A 15 -3.45 -19.72 10.29
N ALA A 16 -2.83 -19.86 11.46
CA ALA A 16 -3.18 -19.12 12.68
C ALA A 16 -2.91 -17.61 12.60
N MET A 17 -2.02 -17.17 11.69
CA MET A 17 -1.67 -15.75 11.50
C MET A 17 -2.24 -15.18 10.19
N SER A 18 -3.08 -15.94 9.50
CA SER A 18 -3.53 -15.61 8.14
C SER A 18 -4.35 -14.32 8.09
N ALA A 19 -5.16 -14.06 9.12
CA ALA A 19 -6.00 -12.86 9.22
C ALA A 19 -5.15 -11.60 9.44
N GLU A 20 -4.15 -11.66 10.31
CA GLU A 20 -3.22 -10.58 10.60
C GLU A 20 -2.38 -10.22 9.38
N ILE A 21 -1.88 -11.24 8.66
CA ILE A 21 -1.13 -11.04 7.42
C ILE A 21 -2.06 -10.46 6.35
N PHE A 22 -3.31 -10.91 6.26
CA PHE A 22 -4.30 -10.37 5.32
C PHE A 22 -4.57 -8.90 5.58
N LEU A 23 -4.79 -8.52 6.84
CA LEU A 23 -4.99 -7.13 7.26
C LEU A 23 -3.75 -6.30 6.91
N GLY A 24 -2.56 -6.78 7.22
CA GLY A 24 -1.31 -6.11 6.85
C GLY A 24 -1.17 -5.87 5.34
N MET A 25 -1.66 -6.80 4.51
CA MET A 25 -1.64 -6.70 3.05
C MET A 25 -2.73 -5.75 2.49
N ILE A 26 -3.97 -5.85 3.00
CA ILE A 26 -5.13 -5.24 2.33
C ILE A 26 -5.08 -3.71 2.36
N PHE A 27 -4.65 -3.12 3.48
CA PHE A 27 -4.62 -1.66 3.62
C PHE A 27 -3.60 -1.00 2.66
N PRO A 28 -2.32 -1.42 2.63
CA PRO A 28 -1.36 -0.90 1.65
C PRO A 28 -1.81 -1.12 0.21
N TRP A 29 -2.43 -2.27 -0.08
CA TRP A 29 -2.86 -2.60 -1.43
C TRP A 29 -3.97 -1.70 -1.96
N ILE A 30 -5.01 -1.42 -1.16
CA ILE A 30 -6.10 -0.52 -1.55
C ILE A 30 -5.59 0.90 -1.77
N ILE A 31 -4.76 1.41 -0.85
CA ILE A 31 -4.20 2.77 -0.94
C ILE A 31 -3.29 2.92 -2.16
N PHE A 32 -2.52 1.88 -2.49
CA PHE A 32 -1.72 1.81 -3.70
C PHE A 32 -2.59 1.89 -4.96
N LEU A 33 -3.64 1.07 -5.08
CA LEU A 33 -4.52 1.05 -6.24
C LEU A 33 -5.17 2.42 -6.47
N PHE A 34 -5.67 3.05 -5.41
CA PHE A 34 -6.28 4.38 -5.48
C PHE A 34 -5.28 5.43 -5.98
N SER A 35 -4.08 5.45 -5.41
CA SER A 35 -3.07 6.45 -5.76
C SER A 35 -2.54 6.31 -7.18
N VAL A 36 -2.25 5.08 -7.63
CA VAL A 36 -1.83 4.84 -9.02
C VAL A 36 -2.94 5.24 -10.00
N SER A 37 -4.21 4.96 -9.67
CA SER A 37 -5.35 5.32 -10.51
C SER A 37 -5.50 6.85 -10.66
N ILE A 38 -5.37 7.60 -9.56
CA ILE A 38 -5.41 9.06 -9.62
C ILE A 38 -4.23 9.59 -10.41
N THR A 39 -3.02 9.08 -10.15
CA THR A 39 -1.81 9.55 -10.84
C THR A 39 -1.90 9.32 -12.35
N ARG A 40 -2.44 8.17 -12.78
CA ARG A 40 -2.71 7.88 -14.20
C ARG A 40 -3.75 8.82 -14.80
N SER A 41 -4.80 9.15 -14.05
CA SER A 41 -5.82 10.12 -14.48
C SER A 41 -5.24 11.53 -14.67
N LEU A 42 -4.37 11.96 -13.74
CA LEU A 42 -3.67 13.25 -13.81
C LEU A 42 -2.67 13.32 -14.96
N HIS A 43 -1.92 12.24 -15.22
CA HIS A 43 -1.03 12.13 -16.37
C HIS A 43 -1.79 12.28 -17.70
N LYS A 44 -2.92 11.56 -17.87
CA LYS A 44 -3.77 11.66 -19.07
C LYS A 44 -4.34 13.06 -19.31
N LYS A 45 -4.54 13.86 -18.26
CA LYS A 45 -5.04 15.25 -18.34
C LYS A 45 -3.94 16.30 -18.56
N ASN A 46 -2.73 15.88 -18.94
CA ASN A 46 -1.60 16.74 -19.32
C ASN A 46 -1.17 17.74 -18.23
N SER A 47 -1.15 17.29 -16.97
CA SER A 47 -0.75 18.13 -15.83
C SER A 47 0.77 18.10 -15.61
N SER A 48 1.44 19.25 -15.76
CA SER A 48 2.89 19.40 -15.57
C SER A 48 3.38 19.26 -14.11
N ASN A 49 2.52 18.87 -13.17
CA ASN A 49 2.82 18.85 -11.74
C ASN A 49 2.65 17.46 -11.07
N ILE A 50 2.85 16.37 -11.80
CA ILE A 50 2.75 14.99 -11.27
C ILE A 50 3.65 14.79 -10.04
N THR A 51 4.87 15.34 -10.04
CA THR A 51 5.83 15.23 -8.93
C THR A 51 5.35 15.93 -7.65
N LYS A 52 4.71 17.10 -7.76
CA LYS A 52 4.14 17.82 -6.61
C LYS A 52 2.95 17.06 -6.02
N TYR A 53 2.07 16.56 -6.89
CA TYR A 53 0.95 15.73 -6.46
C TYR A 53 1.43 14.45 -5.76
N PHE A 54 2.43 13.77 -6.32
CA PHE A 54 2.98 12.56 -5.72
C PHE A 54 3.58 12.82 -4.33
N SER A 55 4.36 13.90 -4.19
CA SER A 55 4.95 14.29 -2.89
C SER A 55 3.88 14.54 -1.83
N PHE A 56 2.79 15.24 -2.20
CA PHE A 56 1.65 15.46 -1.31
C PHE A 56 0.90 14.16 -0.99
N SER A 57 0.69 13.30 -2.00
CA SER A 57 0.04 11.99 -1.84
C SER A 57 0.80 11.12 -0.83
N ILE A 58 2.14 11.11 -0.85
CA ILE A 58 2.95 10.37 0.12
C ILE A 58 2.67 10.82 1.56
N LEU A 59 2.66 12.13 1.81
CA LEU A 59 2.38 12.68 3.14
C LEU A 59 0.98 12.29 3.61
N MET A 60 -0.02 12.43 2.73
CA MET A 60 -1.40 12.04 3.03
C MET A 60 -1.50 10.55 3.40
N LYS A 61 -0.79 9.67 2.67
CA LYS A 61 -0.77 8.24 2.95
C LYS A 61 -0.17 7.93 4.32
N MET A 62 0.92 8.60 4.72
CA MET A 62 1.53 8.39 6.04
C MET A 62 0.53 8.67 7.17
N VAL A 63 -0.26 9.74 7.05
CA VAL A 63 -1.32 10.07 8.01
C VAL A 63 -2.40 9.00 8.02
N VAL A 64 -2.88 8.58 6.84
CA VAL A 64 -3.90 7.53 6.69
C VAL A 64 -3.43 6.21 7.32
N TYR A 65 -2.18 5.80 7.07
CA TYR A 65 -1.61 4.60 7.66
C TYR A 65 -1.50 4.70 9.18
N GLY A 66 -1.10 5.86 9.72
CA GLY A 66 -1.09 6.09 11.17
C GLY A 66 -2.46 5.88 11.79
N ILE A 67 -3.52 6.45 11.18
CA ILE A 67 -4.91 6.28 11.65
C ILE A 67 -5.33 4.81 11.58
N ILE A 68 -5.01 4.11 10.48
CA ILE A 68 -5.34 2.69 10.31
C ILE A 68 -4.67 1.84 11.39
N ILE A 69 -3.37 2.04 11.65
CA ILE A 69 -2.63 1.29 12.66
C ILE A 69 -3.22 1.51 14.06
N ILE A 70 -3.51 2.78 14.41
CA ILE A 70 -4.13 3.10 15.70
C ILE A 70 -5.48 2.39 15.83
N ALA A 71 -6.35 2.51 14.81
CA ALA A 71 -7.68 1.90 14.81
C ALA A 71 -7.60 0.37 14.97
N ILE A 72 -6.68 -0.26 14.24
CA ILE A 72 -6.48 -1.70 14.28
C ILE A 72 -6.06 -2.14 15.69
N PHE A 73 -5.10 -1.47 16.32
CA PHE A 73 -4.65 -1.81 17.67
C PHE A 73 -5.65 -1.47 18.77
N THR A 74 -6.56 -0.53 18.55
CA THR A 74 -7.62 -0.21 19.52
C THR A 74 -8.83 -1.15 19.42
N PHE A 75 -9.21 -1.58 18.22
CA PHE A 75 -10.48 -2.28 18.00
C PHE A 75 -10.34 -3.79 17.76
N ILE A 76 -9.18 -4.28 17.36
CA ILE A 76 -8.98 -5.69 17.00
C ILE A 76 -7.99 -6.33 17.97
N SER A 77 -8.42 -7.40 18.64
CA SER A 77 -7.56 -8.21 19.50
C SER A 77 -6.87 -9.28 18.65
N PHE A 78 -5.64 -9.01 18.19
CA PHE A 78 -4.81 -9.94 17.42
C PHE A 78 -3.33 -9.75 17.76
N ASN A 79 -2.47 -10.69 17.34
CA ASN A 79 -1.04 -10.59 17.61
C ASN A 79 -0.41 -9.45 16.77
N PRO A 80 0.16 -8.41 17.39
CA PRO A 80 0.68 -7.25 16.64
C PRO A 80 1.85 -7.61 15.71
N THR A 81 2.62 -8.65 16.04
CA THR A 81 3.87 -8.97 15.34
C THR A 81 3.68 -9.41 13.88
N PRO A 82 2.84 -10.40 13.53
CA PRO A 82 2.62 -10.79 12.12
C PRO A 82 2.01 -9.66 11.29
N PHE A 83 1.13 -8.85 11.88
CA PHE A 83 0.54 -7.70 11.22
C PHE A 83 1.60 -6.66 10.86
N ILE A 84 2.45 -6.23 11.80
CA ILE A 84 3.46 -5.21 11.55
C ILE A 84 4.43 -5.67 10.46
N ILE A 85 4.92 -6.92 10.54
CA ILE A 85 5.84 -7.48 9.54
C ILE A 85 5.19 -7.50 8.15
N SER A 86 3.96 -8.02 8.05
CA SER A 86 3.19 -8.04 6.80
C SER A 86 2.97 -6.62 6.27
N PHE A 87 2.43 -5.74 7.10
CA PHE A 87 2.11 -4.37 6.74
C PHE A 87 3.34 -3.62 6.22
N THR A 88 4.46 -3.65 6.95
CA THR A 88 5.68 -2.96 6.55
C THR A 88 6.25 -3.52 5.24
N SER A 89 6.26 -4.85 5.07
CA SER A 89 6.79 -5.48 3.85
C SER A 89 5.95 -5.13 2.61
N TYR A 90 4.61 -5.20 2.69
CA TYR A 90 3.74 -4.80 1.59
C TYR A 90 3.78 -3.30 1.34
N TYR A 91 3.78 -2.48 2.40
CA TYR A 91 3.90 -1.03 2.29
C TYR A 91 5.16 -0.63 1.51
N LEU A 92 6.34 -1.13 1.92
CA LEU A 92 7.61 -0.81 1.24
C LEU A 92 7.59 -1.25 -0.23
N THR A 93 7.18 -2.48 -0.48
CA THR A 93 7.17 -3.05 -1.85
C THR A 93 6.21 -2.27 -2.75
N LEU A 94 5.00 -1.97 -2.28
CA LEU A 94 4.01 -1.22 -3.05
C LEU A 94 4.43 0.24 -3.23
N HIS A 95 5.09 0.84 -2.23
CA HIS A 95 5.60 2.20 -2.34
C HIS A 95 6.71 2.32 -3.38
N LEU A 96 7.64 1.37 -3.40
CA LEU A 96 8.70 1.31 -4.43
C LEU A 96 8.12 1.08 -5.83
N THR A 97 7.15 0.18 -5.97
CA THR A 97 6.51 -0.07 -7.27
C THR A 97 5.73 1.15 -7.77
N GLU A 98 5.07 1.90 -6.88
CA GLU A 98 4.40 3.14 -7.23
C GLU A 98 5.39 4.19 -7.74
N ALA A 99 6.50 4.40 -7.03
CA ALA A 99 7.54 5.32 -7.45
C ALA A 99 8.09 4.96 -8.85
N PHE A 100 8.27 3.66 -9.11
CA PHE A 100 8.71 3.17 -10.42
C PHE A 100 7.68 3.44 -11.53
N ILE A 101 6.40 3.18 -11.28
CA ILE A 101 5.30 3.45 -12.23
C ILE A 101 5.25 4.95 -12.58
N ILE A 102 5.37 5.82 -11.57
CA ILE A 102 5.31 7.27 -11.77
C ILE A 102 6.53 7.76 -12.55
N ARG A 103 7.72 7.26 -12.22
CA ARG A 103 8.94 7.53 -12.99
C ARG A 103 8.78 7.13 -14.46
N SER A 104 8.11 6.00 -14.73
CA SER A 104 7.81 5.57 -16.10
C SER A 104 6.87 6.53 -16.83
N PHE A 105 5.91 7.16 -16.14
CA PHE A 105 5.05 8.18 -16.76
C PHE A 105 5.80 9.48 -17.07
N ILE A 106 6.76 9.86 -16.22
CA ILE A 106 7.59 11.05 -16.44
C ILE A 106 8.55 10.84 -17.62
N ASN A 107 9.18 9.67 -17.73
CA ASN A 107 10.18 9.38 -18.77
C ASN A 107 9.58 9.08 -20.17
N ASN A 108 8.30 8.72 -20.24
CA ASN A 108 7.57 8.51 -21.51
C ASN A 108 6.87 9.79 -22.01
N ASN A 109 7.09 10.93 -21.37
CA ASN A 109 6.61 12.25 -21.76
C ASN A 109 7.76 13.04 -22.42
#